data_AF-A0A0B6ZLB3-F1
#
_entry.id   AF-A0A0B6ZLB3-F1
#
_cell.length_a   1.000
_cell.length_b   1.000
_cell.length_c   1.000
_cell.angle_alpha   90.00
_cell.angle_beta   90.00
_cell.angle_gamma   90.00
#
_symmetry.space_group_name_H-M   'P 1'
#
loop_
_entity.id
_entity.type
_entity.pdbx_description
1 polymer ?
#
loop_
_entity_poly.entity_id
_entity_poly.type
_entity_poly.pdbx_seq_one_letter_code
_entity_poly.pdbx_strand_id
1 'polypeptide(L)'
;AFRGYGAPQGIAVMESIMQHVADFLHLPPEKIRERNFYLQGDVTAYGQVIEESSLHQCWQECLRQSDYNIRLQNVNDFNRSSRWKKRGMSITPLTYGVGYPVKYMNQGTAVVNIYRDGSVLLLTGGVEMGQGLHTKMVQIATRVLDIPEMYVRVADTTTNCVPNSPPTAGSMGSDLVGMAVLIACEELKSRLAPYRNDDPNKQWKDVVTTAIMDRECMSAVGHYKVDTHGMDWSKTINKPFPYYSFGAACTEVEIDCLTGDHQVLRTDIVMDVGHSLNPAIDVGQIEGAFVQSYGMLVLEQYKVTGQGKLLTNGPGNYKIPAFSNIPHNFNVTLLKNKGNPKAVYSSKGIGEPPQCLAISAFLAIKSAISAARSDTGHTGHFQLDSPATPDKIRMACIDQFSQQFLTDDAKDKMKPWFVQL
;
A
#
# COMPACT_ATOMS: atom_id res chain seq x y z
N ALA A 1 14.84 0.38 5.65
CA ALA A 1 13.40 0.58 5.44
C ALA A 1 13.00 -0.09 4.13
N PHE A 2 11.85 -0.76 4.10
CA PHE A 2 11.19 -1.19 2.86
C PHE A 2 9.79 -0.57 2.86
N ARG A 3 9.14 -0.50 1.70
CA ARG A 3 7.74 -0.06 1.59
C ARG A 3 6.91 -0.79 2.67
N GLY A 4 6.04 -0.06 3.38
CA GLY A 4 5.23 -0.60 4.48
C GLY A 4 5.88 -0.53 5.88
N TYR A 5 7.20 -0.30 5.96
CA TYR A 5 7.93 0.01 7.19
C TYR A 5 7.61 -0.91 8.41
N GLY A 6 7.56 -2.23 8.18
CA GLY A 6 7.28 -3.22 9.23
C GLY A 6 5.79 -3.57 9.39
N ALA A 7 4.88 -2.77 8.83
CA ALA A 7 3.45 -3.06 8.87
C ALA A 7 3.08 -4.36 8.12
N PRO A 8 3.62 -4.70 6.93
CA PRO A 8 3.33 -5.98 6.28
C PRO A 8 3.66 -7.19 7.17
N GLN A 9 4.79 -7.16 7.89
CA GLN A 9 5.20 -8.21 8.81
C GLN A 9 4.25 -8.30 10.02
N GLY A 10 3.96 -7.17 10.66
CA GLY A 10 3.04 -7.11 11.80
C GLY A 10 1.63 -7.58 11.44
N ILE A 11 1.12 -7.16 10.28
CA ILE A 11 -0.19 -7.57 9.76
C ILE A 11 -0.20 -9.04 9.40
N ALA A 12 0.85 -9.58 8.76
CA ALA A 12 0.92 -11.02 8.47
C ALA A 12 0.85 -11.88 9.74
N VAL A 13 1.54 -11.45 10.81
CA VAL A 13 1.46 -12.13 12.13
C VAL A 13 0.04 -12.04 12.70
N MET A 14 -0.56 -10.85 12.72
CA MET A 14 -1.91 -10.68 13.25
C MET A 14 -2.95 -11.46 12.46
N GLU A 15 -2.87 -11.46 11.13
CA GLU A 15 -3.76 -12.22 10.26
C GLU A 15 -3.59 -13.73 10.41
N SER A 16 -2.36 -14.21 10.69
CA SER A 16 -2.12 -15.61 11.06
C SER A 16 -2.78 -15.99 12.38
N ILE A 17 -2.73 -15.09 13.38
CA ILE A 17 -3.44 -15.26 14.67
C ILE A 17 -4.95 -15.29 14.44
N MET A 18 -5.49 -14.35 13.65
CA MET A 18 -6.92 -14.31 13.33
C MET A 18 -7.39 -15.59 12.63
N GLN A 19 -6.56 -16.13 11.72
CA GLN A 19 -6.84 -17.41 11.08
C GLN A 19 -6.82 -18.57 12.08
N HIS A 20 -5.84 -18.63 12.98
CA HIS A 20 -5.77 -19.67 14.00
C HIS A 20 -6.98 -19.63 14.95
N VAL A 21 -7.43 -18.44 15.35
CA VAL A 21 -8.65 -18.27 16.16
C VAL A 21 -9.87 -18.80 15.40
N ALA A 22 -9.98 -18.52 14.10
CA ALA A 22 -11.06 -19.04 13.26
C ALA A 22 -11.04 -20.58 13.18
N ASP A 23 -9.85 -21.16 12.97
CA ASP A 23 -9.66 -22.61 12.91
C ASP A 23 -10.04 -23.28 14.24
N PHE A 24 -9.64 -22.69 15.37
CA PHE A 24 -9.94 -23.19 16.73
C PHE A 24 -11.43 -23.12 17.07
N LEU A 25 -12.11 -22.04 16.67
CA LEU A 25 -13.53 -21.85 16.92
C LEU A 25 -14.44 -22.55 15.89
N HIS A 26 -13.86 -23.13 14.83
CA HIS A 26 -14.58 -23.67 13.69
C HIS A 26 -15.57 -22.66 13.07
N LEU A 27 -15.15 -21.39 13.02
CA LEU A 27 -15.94 -20.30 12.45
C LEU A 27 -15.29 -19.76 11.16
N PRO A 28 -16.10 -19.23 10.22
CA PRO A 28 -15.55 -18.64 9.02
C PRO A 28 -14.59 -17.46 9.34
N PRO A 29 -13.36 -17.43 8.78
CA PRO A 29 -12.36 -16.41 9.11
C PRO A 29 -12.83 -14.97 8.87
N GLU A 30 -13.60 -14.74 7.82
CA GLU A 30 -14.20 -13.45 7.49
C GLU A 30 -15.17 -12.97 8.58
N LYS A 31 -15.87 -13.89 9.26
CA LYS A 31 -16.77 -13.56 10.38
C LYS A 31 -16.00 -13.24 11.66
N ILE A 32 -14.87 -13.91 11.91
CA ILE A 32 -13.98 -13.56 13.03
C ILE A 32 -13.40 -12.16 12.81
N ARG A 33 -12.96 -11.84 11.59
CA ARG A 33 -12.47 -10.50 11.23
C ARG A 33 -13.53 -9.43 11.45
N GLU A 34 -14.72 -9.59 10.88
CA GLU A 34 -15.84 -8.62 11.00
C GLU A 34 -16.18 -8.28 12.45
N ARG A 35 -16.17 -9.27 13.36
CA ARG A 35 -16.46 -9.07 14.78
C ARG A 35 -15.40 -8.26 15.54
N ASN A 36 -14.19 -8.15 14.98
CA ASN A 36 -13.05 -7.51 15.63
C ASN A 36 -12.60 -6.23 14.89
N PHE A 37 -13.42 -5.71 13.97
CA PHE A 37 -13.12 -4.46 13.30
C PHE A 37 -13.22 -3.27 14.25
N TYR A 38 -12.32 -2.31 14.06
CA TYR A 38 -12.49 -0.99 14.64
C TYR A 38 -13.74 -0.30 14.09
N LEU A 39 -14.46 0.34 15.00
CA LEU A 39 -15.54 1.27 14.75
C LEU A 39 -15.04 2.71 14.85
N GLN A 40 -15.84 3.63 14.33
CA GLN A 40 -15.59 5.05 14.53
C GLN A 40 -15.69 5.39 16.03
N GLY A 41 -14.69 6.11 16.54
CA GLY A 41 -14.56 6.44 17.96
C GLY A 41 -13.76 5.43 18.78
N ASP A 42 -13.43 4.27 18.24
CA ASP A 42 -12.56 3.31 18.92
C ASP A 42 -11.15 3.86 19.11
N VAL A 43 -10.46 3.31 20.11
CA VAL A 43 -9.12 3.72 20.50
C VAL A 43 -8.12 2.62 20.15
N THR A 44 -7.08 3.00 19.40
CA THR A 44 -5.97 2.10 19.05
C THR A 44 -5.15 1.70 20.27
N ALA A 45 -4.32 0.66 20.14
CA ALA A 45 -3.43 0.19 21.21
C ALA A 45 -2.44 1.24 21.74
N TYR A 46 -2.21 2.34 21.00
CA TYR A 46 -1.36 3.47 21.40
C TYR A 46 -2.18 4.73 21.76
N GLY A 47 -3.47 4.58 22.03
CA GLY A 47 -4.32 5.65 22.57
C GLY A 47 -4.86 6.65 21.55
N GLN A 48 -4.59 6.48 20.26
CA GLN A 48 -5.16 7.34 19.22
C GLN A 48 -6.61 6.93 18.90
N VAL A 49 -7.53 7.90 18.91
CA VAL A 49 -8.92 7.71 18.49
C VAL A 49 -9.01 7.59 16.96
N ILE A 50 -9.79 6.63 16.48
CA ILE A 50 -10.17 6.50 15.07
C ILE A 50 -11.36 7.43 14.80
N GLU A 51 -11.03 8.68 14.46
CA GLU A 51 -12.02 9.75 14.24
C GLU A 51 -13.01 9.42 13.11
N GLU A 52 -12.55 8.74 12.06
CA GLU A 52 -13.36 8.26 10.94
C GLU A 52 -12.89 6.88 10.50
N SER A 53 -13.83 5.96 10.25
CA SER A 53 -13.55 4.61 9.75
C SER A 53 -14.39 4.32 8.51
N SER A 54 -13.73 4.09 7.37
CA SER A 54 -14.33 3.59 6.14
C SER A 54 -14.10 2.08 5.95
N LEU A 55 -13.58 1.40 6.99
CA LEU A 55 -13.22 -0.01 6.95
C LEU A 55 -14.39 -0.91 6.55
N HIS A 56 -15.53 -0.75 7.23
CA HIS A 56 -16.74 -1.51 6.95
C HIS A 56 -17.24 -1.30 5.51
N GLN A 57 -17.11 -0.09 4.98
CA GLN A 57 -17.54 0.21 3.62
C GLN A 57 -16.60 -0.41 2.58
N CYS A 58 -15.28 -0.31 2.78
CA CYS A 58 -14.32 -1.00 1.93
C CYS A 58 -14.55 -2.52 1.93
N TRP A 59 -14.78 -3.09 3.11
CA TRP A 59 -15.04 -4.51 3.30
C TRP A 59 -16.31 -4.98 2.59
N GLN A 60 -17.45 -4.32 2.85
CA GLN A 60 -18.72 -4.70 2.23
C GLN A 60 -18.69 -4.52 0.71
N GLU A 61 -18.06 -3.45 0.22
CA GLU A 61 -17.92 -3.24 -1.21
C GLU A 61 -17.00 -4.28 -1.85
N CYS A 62 -15.94 -4.71 -1.16
CA CYS A 62 -15.05 -5.77 -1.63
C CYS A 62 -15.77 -7.13 -1.67
N LEU A 63 -16.54 -7.48 -0.63
CA LEU A 63 -17.39 -8.69 -0.62
C LEU A 63 -18.37 -8.69 -1.80
N ARG A 64 -19.01 -7.53 -2.06
CA ARG A 64 -19.99 -7.36 -3.14
C ARG A 64 -19.35 -7.47 -4.52
N GLN A 65 -18.29 -6.72 -4.79
CA GLN A 65 -17.63 -6.70 -6.11
C GLN A 65 -16.92 -8.00 -6.44
N SER A 66 -16.40 -8.68 -5.41
CA SER A 66 -15.74 -9.96 -5.59
C SER A 66 -16.71 -11.12 -5.79
N ASP A 67 -18.02 -10.95 -5.62
CA ASP A 67 -19.02 -12.03 -5.56
C ASP A 67 -18.63 -13.13 -4.55
N TYR A 68 -18.13 -12.70 -3.37
CA TYR A 68 -17.42 -13.55 -2.41
C TYR A 68 -18.16 -14.85 -2.10
N ASN A 69 -19.43 -14.78 -1.69
CA ASN A 69 -20.18 -15.97 -1.27
C ASN A 69 -20.38 -16.98 -2.42
N ILE A 70 -20.63 -16.48 -3.63
CA ILE A 70 -20.83 -17.33 -4.82
C ILE A 70 -19.51 -18.05 -5.16
N ARG A 71 -18.39 -17.31 -5.17
CA ARG A 71 -17.09 -17.91 -5.46
C ARG A 71 -16.60 -18.84 -4.36
N LEU A 72 -16.91 -18.56 -3.10
CA LEU A 72 -16.58 -19.45 -2.00
C LEU A 72 -17.26 -20.81 -2.17
N GLN A 73 -18.52 -20.80 -2.58
CA GLN A 73 -19.25 -22.02 -2.92
C GLN A 73 -18.59 -22.76 -4.10
N ASN A 74 -18.24 -22.05 -5.17
CA ASN A 74 -17.56 -22.63 -6.33
C ASN A 74 -16.18 -23.25 -5.96
N VAL A 75 -15.42 -22.61 -5.07
CA VAL A 75 -14.14 -23.13 -4.55
C VAL A 75 -14.38 -24.44 -3.80
N ASN A 76 -15.39 -24.50 -2.94
CA ASN A 76 -15.74 -25.72 -2.22
C ASN A 76 -16.14 -26.86 -3.16
N ASP A 77 -16.94 -26.56 -4.20
CA ASP A 77 -17.37 -27.55 -5.18
C ASP A 77 -16.23 -28.05 -6.07
N PHE A 78 -15.30 -27.15 -6.45
CA PHE A 78 -14.06 -27.53 -7.12
C PHE A 78 -13.21 -28.46 -6.23
N ASN A 79 -13.05 -28.10 -4.96
CA ASN A 79 -12.26 -28.90 -4.03
C ASN A 79 -12.84 -30.30 -3.79
N ARG A 80 -14.16 -30.50 -3.88
CA ARG A 80 -14.79 -31.83 -3.78
C ARG A 80 -14.52 -32.70 -5.01
N SER A 81 -14.39 -32.10 -6.18
CA SER A 81 -14.22 -32.81 -7.46
C SER A 81 -12.76 -32.97 -7.89
N SER A 82 -11.83 -32.25 -7.25
CA SER A 82 -10.41 -32.29 -7.58
C SER A 82 -9.55 -32.70 -6.39
N ARG A 83 -8.78 -33.78 -6.57
CA ARG A 83 -7.86 -34.32 -5.55
C ARG A 83 -6.51 -33.60 -5.54
N TRP A 84 -5.91 -33.42 -6.71
CA TRP A 84 -4.52 -32.97 -6.88
C TRP A 84 -4.37 -31.50 -7.22
N LYS A 85 -5.50 -30.81 -7.42
CA LYS A 85 -5.55 -29.35 -7.50
C LYS A 85 -6.58 -28.85 -6.52
N LYS A 86 -6.24 -27.82 -5.75
CA LYS A 86 -7.16 -27.21 -4.80
C LYS A 86 -7.23 -25.72 -5.03
N ARG A 87 -8.41 -25.17 -4.82
CA ARG A 87 -8.61 -23.72 -4.75
C ARG A 87 -8.75 -23.28 -3.31
N GLY A 88 -8.34 -22.05 -3.09
CA GLY A 88 -8.51 -21.38 -1.81
C GLY A 88 -8.84 -19.93 -2.03
N MET A 89 -9.55 -19.35 -1.08
CA MET A 89 -9.97 -17.96 -1.16
C MET A 89 -9.88 -17.31 0.22
N SER A 90 -9.48 -16.05 0.25
CA SER A 90 -9.38 -15.27 1.48
C SER A 90 -9.72 -13.82 1.21
N ILE A 91 -10.32 -13.17 2.21
CA ILE A 91 -10.57 -11.73 2.22
C ILE A 91 -9.97 -11.13 3.51
N THR A 92 -9.22 -10.03 3.37
CA THR A 92 -8.53 -9.38 4.49
C THR A 92 -8.75 -7.86 4.52
N PRO A 93 -8.99 -7.28 5.71
CA PRO A 93 -9.15 -5.84 5.90
C PRO A 93 -7.81 -5.10 5.88
N LEU A 94 -7.87 -3.77 5.85
CA LEU A 94 -6.72 -2.91 6.10
C LEU A 94 -7.15 -1.65 6.86
N THR A 95 -6.39 -1.33 7.90
CA THR A 95 -6.33 -0.01 8.53
C THR A 95 -4.86 0.35 8.67
N TYR A 96 -4.41 1.39 7.96
CA TYR A 96 -3.00 1.78 7.89
C TYR A 96 -2.81 3.23 8.33
N GLY A 97 -1.99 3.45 9.36
CA GLY A 97 -1.63 4.80 9.80
C GLY A 97 -0.65 5.45 8.83
N VAL A 98 -1.05 6.56 8.20
CA VAL A 98 -0.22 7.28 7.24
C VAL A 98 0.46 8.45 7.96
N GLY A 99 1.78 8.59 7.82
CA GLY A 99 2.55 9.58 8.58
C GLY A 99 3.93 9.10 9.02
N TYR A 100 4.71 10.02 9.59
CA TYR A 100 5.93 9.66 10.32
C TYR A 100 5.66 9.60 11.82
N PRO A 101 6.14 8.57 12.53
CA PRO A 101 6.06 8.54 13.99
C PRO A 101 6.98 9.59 14.64
N VAL A 102 7.85 10.24 13.87
CA VAL A 102 8.75 11.29 14.35
C VAL A 102 8.21 12.66 13.95
N LYS A 103 7.83 13.48 14.94
CA LYS A 103 7.14 14.77 14.74
C LYS A 103 7.79 15.66 13.67
N TYR A 104 9.10 15.90 13.75
CA TYR A 104 9.78 16.85 12.86
C TYR A 104 9.77 16.40 11.39
N MET A 105 9.54 15.12 11.08
CA MET A 105 9.50 14.66 9.69
C MET A 105 8.16 14.97 9.00
N ASN A 106 7.12 15.35 9.74
CA ASN A 106 5.80 15.66 9.18
C ASN A 106 5.71 17.13 8.72
N GLN A 107 6.67 17.56 7.88
CA GLN A 107 6.73 18.89 7.29
C GLN A 107 7.10 18.83 5.80
N GLY A 108 6.66 19.82 5.03
CA GLY A 108 7.00 19.95 3.61
C GLY A 108 7.30 21.40 3.27
N THR A 109 8.26 21.63 2.38
CA THR A 109 8.62 22.95 1.87
C THR A 109 8.69 22.92 0.35
N ALA A 110 8.22 23.98 -0.28
CA ALA A 110 8.33 24.20 -1.71
C ALA A 110 8.61 25.68 -2.00
N VAL A 111 9.30 25.96 -3.10
CA VAL A 111 9.48 27.30 -3.64
C VAL A 111 8.87 27.33 -5.03
N VAL A 112 8.07 28.35 -5.32
CA VAL A 112 7.43 28.53 -6.62
C VAL A 112 7.88 29.86 -7.20
N ASN A 113 8.40 29.80 -8.42
CA ASN A 113 8.88 30.98 -9.16
C ASN A 113 8.06 31.14 -10.44
N ILE A 114 7.64 32.36 -10.73
CA ILE A 114 6.99 32.73 -12.00
C ILE A 114 7.97 33.63 -12.79
N TYR A 115 8.35 33.19 -13.98
CA TYR A 115 9.25 33.94 -14.85
C TYR A 115 8.48 34.93 -15.74
N ARG A 116 9.20 35.89 -16.31
CA ARG A 116 8.62 36.96 -17.15
C ARG A 116 7.86 36.44 -18.37
N ASP A 117 8.22 35.27 -18.90
CA ASP A 117 7.52 34.64 -20.02
C ASP A 117 6.21 33.94 -19.60
N GLY A 118 5.91 33.91 -18.30
CA GLY A 118 4.77 33.23 -17.69
C GLY A 118 5.06 31.79 -17.27
N SER A 119 6.24 31.24 -17.57
CA SER A 119 6.59 29.90 -17.09
C SER A 119 6.71 29.87 -15.57
N VAL A 120 6.32 28.75 -14.97
CA VAL A 120 6.28 28.51 -13.54
C VAL A 120 7.19 27.35 -13.21
N LEU A 121 8.15 27.55 -12.30
CA LEU A 121 9.06 26.51 -11.84
C LEU A 121 8.78 26.17 -10.38
N LEU A 122 8.48 24.90 -10.14
CA LEU A 122 8.31 24.32 -8.82
C LEU A 122 9.64 23.72 -8.35
N LEU A 123 10.12 24.16 -7.20
CA LEU A 123 11.26 23.60 -6.48
C LEU A 123 10.73 22.93 -5.22
N THR A 124 10.97 21.63 -5.06
CA THR A 124 10.42 20.88 -3.93
C THR A 124 11.46 20.00 -3.27
N GLY A 125 11.24 19.66 -2.00
CA GLY A 125 12.06 18.67 -1.29
C GLY A 125 11.70 17.21 -1.58
N GLY A 126 10.65 16.97 -2.37
CA GLY A 126 10.13 15.64 -2.65
C GLY A 126 10.78 15.01 -3.87
N VAL A 127 11.23 13.76 -3.75
CA VAL A 127 11.94 13.03 -4.80
C VAL A 127 10.96 12.17 -5.62
N GLU A 128 11.06 12.28 -6.94
CA GLU A 128 10.40 11.36 -7.88
C GLU A 128 11.13 10.03 -7.94
N MET A 129 10.41 8.93 -7.74
CA MET A 129 10.90 7.55 -7.77
C MET A 129 9.91 6.61 -8.49
N GLY A 130 9.08 7.17 -9.37
CA GLY A 130 8.07 6.46 -10.17
C GLY A 130 6.66 6.49 -9.56
N GLN A 131 6.48 7.16 -8.41
CA GLN A 131 5.18 7.33 -7.76
C GLN A 131 4.38 8.51 -8.32
N GLY A 132 4.93 9.26 -9.29
CA GLY A 132 4.24 10.37 -9.94
C GLY A 132 4.04 11.57 -9.02
N LEU A 133 4.99 11.80 -8.11
CA LEU A 133 4.96 12.92 -7.19
C LEU A 133 5.01 14.25 -7.94
N HIS A 134 5.94 14.40 -8.89
CA HIS A 134 6.09 15.65 -9.66
C HIS A 134 4.85 15.94 -10.51
N THR A 135 4.24 14.90 -11.10
CA THR A 135 2.97 15.02 -11.82
C THR A 135 1.86 15.57 -10.93
N LYS A 136 1.71 15.04 -9.71
CA LYS A 136 0.73 15.55 -8.75
C LYS A 136 1.01 17.00 -8.33
N MET A 137 2.28 17.40 -8.19
CA MET A 137 2.63 18.79 -7.86
C MET A 137 2.24 19.76 -8.96
N VAL A 138 2.44 19.39 -10.22
CA VAL A 138 1.98 20.16 -11.39
C VAL A 138 0.45 20.28 -11.40
N GLN A 139 -0.27 19.18 -11.14
CA GLN A 139 -1.74 19.20 -11.06
C GLN A 139 -2.26 20.13 -9.95
N ILE A 140 -1.56 20.19 -8.81
CA ILE A 140 -1.90 21.13 -7.73
C ILE A 140 -1.63 22.57 -8.17
N ALA A 141 -0.44 22.87 -8.68
CA ALA A 141 -0.06 24.23 -9.07
C ALA A 141 -0.97 24.79 -10.17
N THR A 142 -1.25 24.00 -11.21
CA THR A 142 -2.16 24.39 -12.32
C THR A 142 -3.56 24.68 -11.82
N ARG A 143 -4.10 23.88 -10.89
CA ARG A 143 -5.42 24.10 -10.29
C ARG A 143 -5.48 25.37 -9.44
N VAL A 144 -4.45 25.65 -8.64
CA VAL A 144 -4.44 26.87 -7.81
C VAL A 144 -4.32 28.11 -8.66
N LEU A 145 -3.30 28.15 -9.52
CA LEU A 145 -3.00 29.32 -10.36
C LEU A 145 -4.00 29.51 -11.49
N ASP A 146 -4.78 28.46 -11.82
CA ASP A 146 -5.76 28.44 -12.90
C ASP A 146 -5.10 28.73 -14.26
N ILE A 147 -4.09 27.90 -14.59
CA ILE A 147 -3.29 28.01 -15.81
C ILE A 147 -3.09 26.63 -16.47
N PRO A 148 -2.86 26.57 -17.79
CA PRO A 148 -2.54 25.34 -18.49
C PRO A 148 -1.24 24.69 -17.99
N GLU A 149 -1.20 23.35 -17.99
CA GLU A 149 -0.04 22.54 -17.60
C GLU A 149 1.26 22.93 -18.30
N MET A 150 1.21 23.33 -19.57
CA MET A 150 2.39 23.70 -20.36
C MET A 150 3.25 24.82 -19.76
N TYR A 151 2.67 25.63 -18.86
CA TYR A 151 3.41 26.69 -18.16
C TYR A 151 4.21 26.16 -16.96
N VAL A 152 3.85 25.02 -16.39
CA VAL A 152 4.40 24.56 -15.10
C VAL A 152 5.44 23.47 -15.33
N ARG A 153 6.60 23.62 -14.70
CA ARG A 153 7.66 22.60 -14.67
C ARG A 153 8.12 22.37 -13.24
N VAL A 154 8.62 21.17 -12.97
CA VAL A 154 9.28 20.82 -11.70
C VAL A 154 10.77 20.68 -11.98
N ALA A 155 11.60 21.32 -11.17
CA ALA A 155 13.05 21.13 -11.25
C ALA A 155 13.48 19.86 -10.49
N ASP A 156 14.72 19.43 -10.74
CA ASP A 156 15.35 18.39 -9.92
C ASP A 156 15.40 18.80 -8.45
N THR A 157 15.30 17.82 -7.56
CA THR A 157 15.33 18.04 -6.12
C THR A 157 16.75 18.34 -5.65
N THR A 158 16.98 19.54 -5.11
CA THR A 158 18.31 19.99 -4.66
C THR A 158 18.25 20.71 -3.30
N THR A 159 19.26 20.49 -2.46
CA THR A 159 19.32 21.04 -1.10
C THR A 159 19.64 22.53 -1.05
N ASN A 160 20.19 23.11 -2.12
CA ASN A 160 20.40 24.56 -2.24
C ASN A 160 19.09 25.33 -2.51
N CYS A 161 18.06 24.66 -3.03
CA CYS A 161 16.75 25.26 -3.31
C CYS A 161 15.78 25.03 -2.14
N VAL A 162 15.72 23.81 -1.61
CA VAL A 162 14.84 23.45 -0.48
C VAL A 162 15.64 22.72 0.60
N PRO A 163 16.16 23.42 1.62
CA PRO A 163 16.95 22.82 2.68
C PRO A 163 16.08 22.04 3.67
N ASN A 164 16.72 21.15 4.43
CA ASN A 164 16.12 20.44 5.59
C ASN A 164 14.86 19.63 5.27
N SER A 165 14.70 19.19 4.02
CA SER A 165 13.58 18.36 3.60
C SER A 165 13.65 16.97 4.27
N PRO A 166 12.55 16.45 4.84
CA PRO A 166 12.52 15.06 5.30
C PRO A 166 12.65 14.08 4.12
N PRO A 167 13.06 12.83 4.35
CA PRO A 167 13.14 11.83 3.28
C PRO A 167 11.76 11.61 2.67
N THR A 168 11.66 11.44 1.35
CA THR A 168 10.38 11.11 0.68
C THR A 168 9.95 9.69 1.04
N ALA A 169 9.07 9.55 2.04
CA ALA A 169 8.66 8.28 2.64
C ALA A 169 7.29 8.42 3.37
N GLY A 170 6.92 7.40 4.15
CA GLY A 170 5.75 7.43 5.06
C GLY A 170 4.40 7.61 4.37
N SER A 171 4.35 7.43 3.04
CA SER A 171 3.20 7.69 2.18
C SER A 171 2.67 9.14 2.26
N MET A 172 3.49 10.08 2.74
CA MET A 172 3.12 11.49 2.97
C MET A 172 3.70 12.45 1.92
N GLY A 173 4.47 11.96 0.94
CA GLY A 173 5.18 12.80 -0.03
C GLY A 173 4.25 13.77 -0.76
N SER A 174 3.16 13.28 -1.36
CA SER A 174 2.18 14.12 -2.05
C SER A 174 1.43 15.06 -1.11
N ASP A 175 1.17 14.63 0.13
CA ASP A 175 0.45 15.44 1.10
C ASP A 175 1.30 16.64 1.55
N LEU A 176 2.52 16.37 2.02
CA LEU A 176 3.41 17.40 2.59
C LEU A 176 3.88 18.37 1.52
N VAL A 177 4.36 17.85 0.39
CA VAL A 177 4.87 18.67 -0.71
C VAL A 177 3.70 19.34 -1.43
N GLY A 178 2.57 18.65 -1.59
CA GLY A 178 1.38 19.21 -2.23
C GLY A 178 0.79 20.37 -1.45
N MET A 179 0.69 20.27 -0.13
CA MET A 179 0.29 21.40 0.72
C MET A 179 1.30 22.55 0.65
N ALA A 180 2.60 22.28 0.62
CA ALA A 180 3.61 23.33 0.48
C ALA A 180 3.49 24.05 -0.88
N VAL A 181 3.30 23.32 -1.99
CA VAL A 181 3.05 23.90 -3.32
C VAL A 181 1.75 24.70 -3.33
N LEU A 182 0.69 24.17 -2.71
CA LEU A 182 -0.61 24.86 -2.58
C LEU A 182 -0.44 26.23 -1.92
N ILE A 183 0.22 26.27 -0.76
CA ILE A 183 0.45 27.51 0.02
C ILE A 183 1.24 28.53 -0.81
N ALA A 184 2.33 28.12 -1.46
CA ALA A 184 3.13 29.01 -2.29
C ALA A 184 2.32 29.56 -3.49
N CYS A 185 1.51 28.71 -4.12
CA CYS A 185 0.68 29.11 -5.25
C CYS A 185 -0.48 30.01 -4.83
N GLU A 186 -1.08 29.82 -3.66
CA GLU A 186 -2.13 30.71 -3.13
C GLU A 186 -1.58 32.09 -2.82
N GLU A 187 -0.37 32.17 -2.28
CA GLU A 187 0.32 33.44 -2.05
C GLU A 187 0.56 34.19 -3.38
N LEU A 188 1.11 33.51 -4.39
CA LEU A 188 1.32 34.10 -5.72
C LEU A 188 -0.01 34.48 -6.39
N LYS A 189 -1.06 33.66 -6.24
CA LYS A 189 -2.39 33.95 -6.76
C LYS A 189 -2.95 35.23 -6.13
N SER A 190 -2.78 35.40 -4.82
CA SER A 190 -3.22 36.61 -4.10
C SER A 190 -2.50 37.85 -4.61
N ARG A 191 -1.17 37.78 -4.80
CA ARG A 191 -0.37 38.86 -5.39
C ARG A 191 -0.78 39.18 -6.82
N LEU A 192 -1.17 38.18 -7.61
CA LEU A 192 -1.58 38.34 -9.00
C LEU A 192 -3.05 38.80 -9.17
N ALA A 193 -3.89 38.68 -8.14
CA ALA A 193 -5.31 38.99 -8.22
C ALA A 193 -5.62 40.42 -8.69
N PRO A 194 -4.94 41.47 -8.18
CA PRO A 194 -5.16 42.85 -8.66
C PRO A 194 -4.82 43.05 -10.14
N TYR A 195 -3.93 42.24 -10.71
CA TYR A 195 -3.52 42.37 -12.11
C TYR A 195 -4.42 41.56 -13.05
N ARG A 196 -5.18 40.58 -12.51
CA ARG A 196 -6.18 39.81 -13.24
C ARG A 196 -7.49 40.59 -13.43
N ASN A 197 -7.80 41.55 -12.54
CA ASN A 197 -8.98 42.44 -12.61
C ASN A 197 -10.31 41.71 -12.78
N ASP A 198 -10.43 40.49 -12.24
CA ASP A 198 -11.58 39.59 -12.45
C ASP A 198 -11.95 39.34 -13.93
N ASP A 199 -11.03 39.59 -14.88
CA ASP A 199 -11.21 39.22 -16.28
C ASP A 199 -10.67 37.79 -16.50
N PRO A 200 -11.54 36.78 -16.62
CA PRO A 200 -11.11 35.40 -16.84
C PRO A 200 -10.45 35.19 -18.20
N ASN A 201 -10.63 36.11 -19.16
CA ASN A 201 -10.07 36.01 -20.51
C ASN A 201 -8.71 36.68 -20.65
N LYS A 202 -8.27 37.44 -19.63
CA LYS A 202 -6.97 38.11 -19.65
C LYS A 202 -5.86 37.06 -19.72
N GLN A 203 -4.98 37.21 -20.71
CA GLN A 203 -3.92 36.24 -20.94
C GLN A 203 -2.96 36.19 -19.76
N TRP A 204 -2.63 34.99 -19.31
CA TRP A 204 -1.72 34.76 -18.17
C TRP A 204 -0.42 35.57 -18.27
N LYS A 205 0.18 35.59 -19.46
CA LYS A 205 1.42 36.33 -19.73
C LYS A 205 1.28 37.84 -19.53
N ASP A 206 0.12 38.41 -19.84
CA ASP A 206 -0.12 39.85 -19.65
C ASP A 206 -0.31 40.19 -18.18
N VAL A 207 -0.98 39.32 -17.42
CA VAL A 207 -1.11 39.43 -15.95
C VAL A 207 0.28 39.42 -15.31
N VAL A 208 1.11 38.42 -15.63
CA VAL A 208 2.48 38.29 -15.11
C VAL A 208 3.35 39.48 -15.51
N THR A 209 3.30 39.89 -16.78
CA THR A 209 4.08 41.02 -17.27
C THR A 209 3.72 42.31 -16.55
N THR A 210 2.42 42.58 -16.36
CA THR A 210 1.94 43.77 -15.65
C THR A 210 2.40 43.76 -14.19
N ALA A 211 2.27 42.61 -13.51
CA ALA A 211 2.68 42.47 -12.13
C ALA A 211 4.20 42.67 -11.93
N ILE A 212 5.02 42.12 -12.84
CA ILE A 212 6.47 42.33 -12.82
C ILE A 212 6.83 43.80 -13.07
N MET A 213 6.13 44.48 -13.99
CA MET A 213 6.34 45.92 -14.24
C MET A 213 6.01 46.77 -13.02
N ASP A 214 5.05 46.34 -12.20
CA ASP A 214 4.73 46.97 -10.92
C ASP A 214 5.66 46.53 -9.76
N ARG A 215 6.67 45.71 -10.06
CA ARG A 215 7.70 45.20 -9.13
C ARG A 215 7.15 44.24 -8.08
N GLU A 216 6.06 43.54 -8.40
CA GLU A 216 5.50 42.47 -7.57
C GLU A 216 6.48 41.29 -7.46
N CYS A 217 6.58 40.68 -6.28
CA CYS A 217 7.48 39.55 -6.07
C CYS A 217 6.91 38.27 -6.69
N MET A 218 7.58 37.73 -7.70
CA MET A 218 7.20 36.50 -8.42
C MET A 218 7.82 35.21 -7.86
N SER A 219 8.22 35.23 -6.58
CA SER A 219 8.74 34.07 -5.86
C SER A 219 8.02 33.94 -4.52
N ALA A 220 7.57 32.73 -4.19
CA ALA A 220 6.94 32.43 -2.91
C ALA A 220 7.46 31.11 -2.34
N VAL A 221 7.54 31.06 -1.01
CA VAL A 221 7.93 29.87 -0.26
C VAL A 221 6.70 29.36 0.48
N GLY A 222 6.32 28.12 0.19
CA GLY A 222 5.27 27.44 0.92
C GLY A 222 5.86 26.47 1.93
N HIS A 223 5.34 26.47 3.14
CA HIS A 223 5.75 25.56 4.20
C HIS A 223 4.53 25.00 4.90
N TYR A 224 4.45 23.67 4.98
CA TYR A 224 3.36 22.96 5.62
C TYR A 224 3.89 22.10 6.78
N LYS A 225 3.14 22.10 7.88
CA LYS A 225 3.41 21.28 9.06
C LYS A 225 2.11 20.57 9.45
N VAL A 226 2.18 19.26 9.62
CA VAL A 226 1.04 18.47 10.10
C VAL A 226 0.92 18.66 11.61
N ASP A 227 -0.32 18.77 12.10
CA ASP A 227 -0.58 18.75 13.54
C ASP A 227 -0.50 17.32 14.08
N THR A 228 0.70 16.96 14.59
CA THR A 228 0.97 15.67 15.23
C THR A 228 2.00 15.81 16.34
N HIS A 229 1.92 14.93 17.33
CA HIS A 229 2.89 14.81 18.42
C HIS A 229 3.93 13.71 18.19
N GLY A 230 3.80 12.93 17.12
CA GLY A 230 4.61 11.73 16.90
C GLY A 230 4.34 10.64 17.95
N MET A 231 5.27 9.70 18.06
CA MET A 231 5.29 8.63 19.03
C MET A 231 6.24 8.97 20.18
N ASP A 232 5.73 8.92 21.40
CA ASP A 232 6.47 9.03 22.65
C ASP A 232 6.29 7.74 23.44
N TRP A 233 7.32 6.88 23.42
CA TRP A 233 7.29 5.57 24.06
C TRP A 233 7.21 5.62 25.59
N SER A 234 7.39 6.81 26.20
CA SER A 234 7.14 7.01 27.64
C SER A 234 5.65 7.20 27.96
N LYS A 235 4.81 7.47 26.95
CA LYS A 235 3.38 7.72 27.08
C LYS A 235 2.55 6.56 26.55
N THR A 236 1.41 6.36 27.19
CA THR A 236 0.39 5.38 26.77
C THR A 236 -0.54 5.93 25.68
N ILE A 237 -0.70 7.26 25.63
CA ILE A 237 -1.56 7.95 24.66
C ILE A 237 -0.69 8.74 23.68
N ASN A 238 -0.78 8.40 22.40
CA ASN A 238 -0.03 8.98 21.30
C ASN A 238 -0.98 9.33 20.14
N LYS A 239 -0.56 10.28 19.29
CA LYS A 239 -1.25 10.61 18.02
C LYS A 239 -0.22 10.69 16.88
N PRO A 240 0.44 9.57 16.53
CA PRO A 240 1.53 9.58 15.56
C PRO A 240 1.06 9.79 14.11
N PHE A 241 -0.21 9.49 13.79
CA PHE A 241 -0.70 9.55 12.41
C PHE A 241 -1.77 10.63 12.25
N PRO A 242 -1.70 11.53 11.24
CA PRO A 242 -2.78 12.45 10.94
C PRO A 242 -4.11 11.75 10.58
N TYR A 243 -4.03 10.68 9.79
CA TYR A 243 -5.20 9.91 9.34
C TYR A 243 -4.84 8.46 9.04
N TYR A 244 -5.86 7.65 8.76
CA TYR A 244 -5.73 6.26 8.35
C TYR A 244 -6.25 6.06 6.92
N SER A 245 -5.53 5.25 6.15
CA SER A 245 -6.02 4.66 4.90
C SER A 245 -6.65 3.32 5.19
N PHE A 246 -7.81 3.05 4.59
CA PHE A 246 -8.57 1.82 4.79
C PHE A 246 -8.70 1.05 3.49
N GLY A 247 -8.91 -0.26 3.59
CA GLY A 247 -9.14 -1.09 2.42
C GLY A 247 -9.57 -2.51 2.75
N ALA A 248 -9.81 -3.28 1.70
CA ALA A 248 -10.02 -4.72 1.77
C ALA A 248 -9.58 -5.37 0.46
N ALA A 249 -9.05 -6.59 0.54
CA ALA A 249 -8.72 -7.38 -0.64
C ALA A 249 -9.22 -8.81 -0.51
N CYS A 250 -9.85 -9.31 -1.57
CA CYS A 250 -10.26 -10.69 -1.75
C CYS A 250 -9.39 -11.34 -2.82
N THR A 251 -8.75 -12.47 -2.51
CA THR A 251 -7.91 -13.20 -3.46
C THR A 251 -8.31 -14.67 -3.52
N GLU A 252 -8.39 -15.22 -4.74
CA GLU A 252 -8.59 -16.64 -5.04
C GLU A 252 -7.36 -17.19 -5.77
N VAL A 253 -6.94 -18.39 -5.37
CA VAL A 253 -5.80 -19.10 -5.95
C VAL A 253 -6.18 -20.53 -6.29
N GLU A 254 -5.45 -21.12 -7.22
CA GLU A 254 -5.42 -22.57 -7.46
C GLU A 254 -3.99 -23.07 -7.24
N ILE A 255 -3.83 -24.10 -6.42
CA ILE A 255 -2.55 -24.77 -6.17
C ILE A 255 -2.53 -26.13 -6.86
N ASP A 256 -1.35 -26.52 -7.33
CA ASP A 256 -1.04 -27.88 -7.73
C ASP A 256 -0.41 -28.62 -6.54
N CYS A 257 -1.14 -29.59 -5.98
CA CYS A 257 -0.71 -30.30 -4.78
C CYS A 257 0.47 -31.25 -5.02
N LEU A 258 0.77 -31.60 -6.28
CA LEU A 258 1.83 -32.53 -6.65
C LEU A 258 3.18 -31.83 -6.84
N THR A 259 3.16 -30.56 -7.25
CA THR A 259 4.36 -29.76 -7.57
C THR A 259 4.58 -28.60 -6.61
N GLY A 260 3.51 -28.11 -5.96
CA GLY A 260 3.53 -26.91 -5.15
C GLY A 260 3.40 -25.61 -5.94
N ASP A 261 3.28 -25.68 -7.27
CA ASP A 261 2.98 -24.50 -8.09
C ASP A 261 1.61 -23.91 -7.75
N HIS A 262 1.41 -22.63 -8.07
CA HIS A 262 0.12 -21.97 -7.87
C HIS A 262 -0.11 -20.85 -8.88
N GLN A 263 -1.40 -20.57 -9.12
CA GLN A 263 -1.85 -19.43 -9.90
C GLN A 263 -2.79 -18.57 -9.08
N VAL A 264 -2.63 -17.26 -9.19
CA VAL A 264 -3.59 -16.30 -8.64
C VAL A 264 -4.69 -16.08 -9.68
N LEU A 265 -5.86 -16.65 -9.43
CA LEU A 265 -6.96 -16.62 -10.39
C LEU A 265 -7.59 -15.23 -10.44
N ARG A 266 -7.87 -14.65 -9.27
CA ARG A 266 -8.54 -13.35 -9.18
C ARG A 266 -8.22 -12.65 -7.87
N THR A 267 -7.95 -11.35 -7.96
CA THR A 267 -7.85 -10.45 -6.82
C THR A 267 -8.76 -9.24 -7.04
N ASP A 268 -9.58 -8.94 -6.04
CA ASP A 268 -10.43 -7.75 -5.98
C ASP A 268 -9.99 -6.88 -4.80
N ILE A 269 -9.66 -5.62 -5.06
CA ILE A 269 -9.19 -4.66 -4.05
C ILE A 269 -10.15 -3.47 -4.00
N VAL A 270 -10.53 -3.07 -2.79
CA VAL A 270 -11.19 -1.78 -2.53
C VAL A 270 -10.31 -0.96 -1.60
N MET A 271 -9.98 0.27 -1.99
CA MET A 271 -9.17 1.20 -1.18
C MET A 271 -9.89 2.54 -0.99
N ASP A 272 -9.88 3.03 0.24
CA ASP A 272 -10.21 4.42 0.56
C ASP A 272 -8.96 5.30 0.37
N VAL A 273 -8.95 6.02 -0.75
CA VAL A 273 -7.88 6.95 -1.15
C VAL A 273 -8.25 8.41 -0.93
N GLY A 274 -9.35 8.68 -0.22
CA GLY A 274 -9.93 10.01 -0.18
C GLY A 274 -10.42 10.46 -1.57
N HIS A 275 -10.31 11.76 -1.83
CA HIS A 275 -10.38 12.31 -3.19
C HIS A 275 -9.02 12.21 -3.85
N SER A 276 -8.82 11.16 -4.64
CA SER A 276 -7.57 10.93 -5.38
C SER A 276 -7.15 12.17 -6.18
N LEU A 277 -5.89 12.57 -6.03
CA LEU A 277 -5.28 13.63 -6.85
C LEU A 277 -5.14 13.20 -8.31
N ASN A 278 -4.84 11.92 -8.51
CA ASN A 278 -4.68 11.32 -9.82
C ASN A 278 -5.03 9.83 -9.75
N PRO A 279 -6.23 9.42 -10.19
CA PRO A 279 -6.68 8.04 -10.08
C PRO A 279 -5.79 7.05 -10.84
N ALA A 280 -5.21 7.45 -11.98
CA ALA A 280 -4.32 6.57 -12.75
C ALA A 280 -3.04 6.25 -11.97
N ILE A 281 -2.44 7.25 -11.33
CA ILE A 281 -1.27 7.06 -10.47
C ILE A 281 -1.63 6.22 -9.24
N ASP A 282 -2.76 6.53 -8.58
CA ASP A 282 -3.15 5.85 -7.34
C ASP A 282 -3.51 4.39 -7.57
N VAL A 283 -4.18 4.05 -8.68
CA VAL A 283 -4.41 2.65 -9.08
C VAL A 283 -3.07 1.94 -9.33
N GLY A 284 -2.15 2.54 -10.08
CA GLY A 284 -0.83 1.96 -10.31
C GLY A 284 -0.01 1.75 -9.02
N GLN A 285 -0.16 2.64 -8.04
CA GLN A 285 0.44 2.47 -6.71
C GLN A 285 -0.17 1.28 -5.96
N ILE A 286 -1.49 1.09 -6.02
CA ILE A 286 -2.20 -0.03 -5.40
C ILE A 286 -1.76 -1.37 -6.00
N GLU A 287 -1.76 -1.47 -7.33
CA GLU A 287 -1.36 -2.68 -8.05
C GLU A 287 0.12 -3.02 -7.76
N GLY A 288 1.02 -2.05 -7.90
CA GLY A 288 2.44 -2.25 -7.67
C GLY A 288 2.76 -2.63 -6.23
N ALA A 289 2.11 -2.00 -5.24
CA ALA A 289 2.26 -2.34 -3.83
C ALA A 289 1.79 -3.77 -3.54
N PHE A 290 0.60 -4.14 -4.02
CA PHE A 290 0.05 -5.47 -3.82
C PHE A 290 0.97 -6.55 -4.41
N VAL A 291 1.38 -6.40 -5.67
CA VAL A 291 2.25 -7.38 -6.34
C VAL A 291 3.62 -7.47 -5.65
N GLN A 292 4.20 -6.34 -5.24
CA GLN A 292 5.48 -6.34 -4.51
C GLN A 292 5.40 -7.13 -3.20
N SER A 293 4.33 -6.95 -2.42
CA SER A 293 4.18 -7.70 -1.16
C SER A 293 3.72 -9.14 -1.39
N TYR A 294 3.02 -9.43 -2.49
CA TYR A 294 2.74 -10.80 -2.92
C TYR A 294 4.05 -11.54 -3.23
N GLY A 295 5.01 -10.88 -3.89
CA GLY A 295 6.37 -11.38 -4.05
C GLY A 295 7.00 -11.74 -2.71
N MET A 296 7.05 -10.80 -1.76
CA MET A 296 7.57 -11.03 -0.40
C MET A 296 6.92 -12.22 0.32
N LEU A 297 5.61 -12.40 0.16
CA LEU A 297 4.83 -13.40 0.90
C LEU A 297 4.83 -14.80 0.26
N VAL A 298 5.18 -14.91 -1.02
CA VAL A 298 4.94 -16.14 -1.78
C VAL A 298 6.12 -16.58 -2.65
N LEU A 299 6.90 -15.65 -3.21
CA LEU A 299 7.93 -15.96 -4.22
C LEU A 299 9.36 -15.64 -3.77
N GLU A 300 9.55 -14.45 -3.21
CA GLU A 300 10.85 -13.86 -2.95
C GLU A 300 11.49 -14.48 -1.72
N GLN A 301 12.42 -15.41 -1.95
CA GLN A 301 13.16 -16.08 -0.89
C GLN A 301 14.63 -15.66 -0.89
N TYR A 302 15.07 -15.21 0.27
CA TYR A 302 16.47 -14.94 0.57
C TYR A 302 17.14 -16.21 1.12
N LYS A 303 18.27 -16.65 0.55
CA LYS A 303 19.01 -17.85 0.99
C LYS A 303 20.46 -17.52 1.34
N VAL A 304 20.90 -18.00 2.49
CA VAL A 304 22.26 -17.79 3.02
C VAL A 304 22.88 -19.11 3.45
N THR A 305 24.17 -19.29 3.19
CA THR A 305 24.91 -20.45 3.72
C THR A 305 25.07 -20.37 5.24
N GLY A 306 25.42 -21.48 5.89
CA GLY A 306 25.77 -21.49 7.32
C GLY A 306 27.02 -20.67 7.70
N GLN A 307 27.70 -20.04 6.72
CA GLN A 307 28.82 -19.11 6.94
C GLN A 307 28.42 -17.64 6.70
N GLY A 308 27.14 -17.35 6.44
CA GLY A 308 26.66 -15.98 6.19
C GLY A 308 26.80 -15.50 4.73
N LYS A 309 27.12 -16.38 3.78
CA LYS A 309 27.24 -16.00 2.36
C LYS A 309 25.87 -16.00 1.68
N LEU A 310 25.48 -14.86 1.11
CA LEU A 310 24.28 -14.72 0.29
C LEU A 310 24.37 -15.53 -1.01
N LEU A 311 23.37 -16.40 -1.26
CA LEU A 311 23.25 -17.21 -2.48
C LEU A 311 22.34 -16.57 -3.54
N THR A 312 21.35 -15.80 -3.10
CA THR A 312 20.35 -15.13 -3.96
C THR A 312 20.76 -13.69 -4.28
N ASN A 313 21.93 -13.53 -4.92
CA ASN A 313 22.57 -12.24 -5.19
C ASN A 313 22.31 -11.68 -6.61
N GLY A 314 21.19 -12.07 -7.24
CA GLY A 314 20.81 -11.58 -8.56
C GLY A 314 19.52 -12.22 -9.07
N PRO A 315 18.95 -11.73 -10.19
CA PRO A 315 17.64 -12.16 -10.71
C PRO A 315 17.62 -13.63 -11.16
N GLY A 316 18.78 -14.24 -11.39
CA GLY A 316 18.92 -15.67 -11.65
C GLY A 316 18.44 -16.54 -10.47
N ASN A 317 18.63 -16.06 -9.24
CA ASN A 317 18.37 -16.83 -8.00
C ASN A 317 17.37 -16.15 -7.04
N TYR A 318 17.14 -14.84 -7.17
CA TYR A 318 16.13 -14.10 -6.43
C TYR A 318 14.98 -13.74 -7.39
N LYS A 319 13.78 -14.27 -7.14
CA LYS A 319 12.66 -14.20 -8.08
C LYS A 319 11.60 -13.24 -7.59
N ILE A 320 11.60 -12.04 -8.16
CA ILE A 320 10.47 -11.11 -8.06
C ILE A 320 9.29 -11.63 -8.89
N PRO A 321 8.06 -11.17 -8.60
CA PRO A 321 6.90 -11.45 -9.46
C PRO A 321 7.15 -11.05 -10.92
N ALA A 322 6.87 -11.97 -11.84
CA ALA A 322 6.85 -11.74 -13.28
C ALA A 322 5.42 -11.58 -13.79
N PHE A 323 5.25 -11.31 -15.09
CA PHE A 323 3.94 -11.17 -15.74
C PHE A 323 3.02 -12.38 -15.53
N SER A 324 3.56 -13.59 -15.44
CA SER A 324 2.78 -14.81 -15.22
C SER A 324 2.32 -14.98 -13.77
N ASN A 325 2.81 -14.16 -12.83
CA ASN A 325 2.50 -14.28 -11.41
C ASN A 325 1.41 -13.31 -10.94
N ILE A 326 1.05 -12.32 -11.75
CA ILE A 326 -0.02 -11.37 -11.38
C ILE A 326 -1.39 -12.08 -11.42
N PRO A 327 -2.39 -11.58 -10.68
CA PRO A 327 -3.75 -12.12 -10.75
C PRO A 327 -4.29 -12.09 -12.19
N HIS A 328 -4.87 -13.19 -12.68
CA HIS A 328 -5.45 -13.22 -14.04
C HIS A 328 -6.58 -12.19 -14.19
N ASN A 329 -7.42 -12.07 -13.17
CA ASN A 329 -8.36 -10.98 -13.02
C ASN A 329 -7.92 -10.09 -11.86
N PHE A 330 -7.47 -8.87 -12.16
CA PHE A 330 -7.01 -7.92 -11.15
C PHE A 330 -7.89 -6.67 -11.15
N ASN A 331 -8.80 -6.58 -10.17
CA ASN A 331 -9.76 -5.49 -10.08
C ASN A 331 -9.41 -4.55 -8.92
N VAL A 332 -9.27 -3.27 -9.21
CA VAL A 332 -9.04 -2.23 -8.20
C VAL A 332 -10.16 -1.21 -8.24
N THR A 333 -10.82 -1.01 -7.10
CA THR A 333 -11.84 0.02 -6.92
C THR A 333 -11.43 1.03 -5.85
N LEU A 334 -11.55 2.30 -6.20
CA LEU A 334 -11.41 3.42 -5.27
C LEU A 334 -12.77 3.71 -4.61
N LEU A 335 -12.81 3.73 -3.28
CA LEU A 335 -14.03 4.03 -2.54
C LEU A 335 -14.50 5.47 -2.86
N LYS A 336 -15.77 5.62 -3.24
CA LYS A 336 -16.34 6.91 -3.64
C LYS A 336 -16.81 7.74 -2.44
N ASN A 337 -16.88 9.06 -2.63
CA ASN A 337 -17.51 10.02 -1.71
C ASN A 337 -16.93 10.00 -0.29
N LYS A 338 -15.61 9.85 -0.18
CA LYS A 338 -14.86 9.96 1.06
C LYS A 338 -13.77 10.99 0.88
N GLY A 339 -13.94 12.15 1.49
CA GLY A 339 -12.88 13.17 1.55
C GLY A 339 -12.10 13.05 2.85
N ASN A 340 -10.83 13.45 2.82
CA ASN A 340 -9.99 13.58 4.00
C ASN A 340 -9.57 15.05 4.23
N PRO A 341 -10.25 15.83 5.09
CA PRO A 341 -9.95 17.25 5.25
C PRO A 341 -8.53 17.55 5.77
N LYS A 342 -7.78 16.53 6.21
CA LYS A 342 -6.43 16.66 6.77
C LYS A 342 -5.31 16.67 5.73
N ALA A 343 -5.63 16.43 4.45
CA ALA A 343 -4.66 16.37 3.36
C ALA A 343 -5.09 17.24 2.18
N VAL A 344 -4.12 17.57 1.31
CA VAL A 344 -4.32 18.41 0.13
C VAL A 344 -5.47 17.88 -0.73
N TYR A 345 -6.43 18.75 -1.06
CA TYR A 345 -7.64 18.41 -1.84
C TYR A 345 -8.40 17.17 -1.38
N SER A 346 -8.33 16.87 -0.10
CA SER A 346 -9.02 15.73 0.49
C SER A 346 -8.52 14.35 0.08
N SER A 347 -7.27 14.23 -0.38
CA SER A 347 -6.63 12.96 -0.77
C SER A 347 -6.16 12.11 0.43
N LYS A 348 -5.69 10.90 0.17
CA LYS A 348 -4.94 10.08 1.13
C LYS A 348 -3.69 9.47 0.50
N GLY A 349 -2.65 9.32 1.30
CA GLY A 349 -1.43 8.61 0.96
C GLY A 349 -1.70 7.12 0.71
N ILE A 350 -1.30 6.63 -0.46
CA ILE A 350 -1.57 5.26 -0.93
C ILE A 350 -0.31 4.48 -1.32
N GLY A 351 0.87 5.06 -1.13
CA GLY A 351 2.13 4.42 -1.49
C GLY A 351 2.30 3.07 -0.80
N GLU A 352 2.29 3.03 0.52
CA GLU A 352 2.55 1.82 1.31
C GLU A 352 1.32 0.99 1.69
N PRO A 353 0.14 1.58 2.03
CA PRO A 353 -0.98 0.82 2.57
C PRO A 353 -1.35 -0.46 1.79
N PRO A 354 -1.47 -0.45 0.45
CA PRO A 354 -1.97 -1.60 -0.30
C PRO A 354 -1.03 -2.82 -0.27
N GLN A 355 0.24 -2.67 0.15
CA GLN A 355 1.12 -3.83 0.34
C GLN A 355 0.55 -4.82 1.35
N CYS A 356 -0.05 -4.29 2.41
CA CYS A 356 -0.57 -5.09 3.51
C CYS A 356 -1.73 -5.99 3.06
N LEU A 357 -2.40 -5.66 1.95
CA LEU A 357 -3.51 -6.44 1.41
C LEU A 357 -3.08 -7.72 0.68
N ALA A 358 -1.79 -7.84 0.32
CA ALA A 358 -1.26 -9.03 -0.32
C ALA A 358 -1.30 -10.28 0.57
N ILE A 359 -1.49 -10.11 1.90
CA ILE A 359 -1.72 -11.21 2.84
C ILE A 359 -2.96 -12.04 2.47
N SER A 360 -3.94 -11.46 1.75
CA SER A 360 -5.07 -12.21 1.18
C SER A 360 -4.61 -13.37 0.28
N ALA A 361 -3.58 -13.18 -0.55
CA ALA A 361 -3.06 -14.22 -1.44
C ALA A 361 -2.39 -15.37 -0.65
N PHE A 362 -1.57 -15.02 0.34
CA PHE A 362 -0.94 -16.01 1.21
C PHE A 362 -1.97 -16.86 1.98
N LEU A 363 -3.00 -16.22 2.52
CA LEU A 363 -4.08 -16.91 3.23
C LEU A 363 -4.98 -17.72 2.29
N ALA A 364 -5.17 -17.28 1.05
CA ALA A 364 -5.86 -18.07 0.03
C ALA A 364 -5.08 -19.36 -0.30
N ILE A 365 -3.75 -19.28 -0.41
CA ILE A 365 -2.88 -20.46 -0.55
C ILE A 365 -3.02 -21.37 0.67
N LYS A 366 -2.97 -20.79 1.88
CA LYS A 366 -3.16 -21.55 3.13
C LYS A 366 -4.52 -22.27 3.15
N SER A 367 -5.59 -21.62 2.70
CA SER A 367 -6.94 -22.19 2.57
C SER A 367 -6.97 -23.36 1.57
N ALA A 368 -6.31 -23.23 0.43
CA ALA A 368 -6.20 -24.31 -0.56
C ALA A 368 -5.46 -25.53 0.00
N ILE A 369 -4.37 -25.29 0.75
CA ILE A 369 -3.62 -26.35 1.43
C ILE A 369 -4.49 -27.02 2.50
N SER A 370 -5.25 -26.26 3.30
CA SER A 370 -6.21 -26.83 4.27
C SER A 370 -7.20 -27.79 3.61
N ALA A 371 -7.70 -27.45 2.41
CA ALA A 371 -8.58 -28.33 1.64
C ALA A 371 -7.84 -29.61 1.18
N ALA A 372 -6.59 -29.51 0.71
CA ALA A 372 -5.78 -30.67 0.32
C ALA A 372 -5.49 -31.62 1.49
N ARG A 373 -5.22 -31.06 2.67
CA ARG A 373 -4.95 -31.78 3.92
C ARG A 373 -6.20 -32.47 4.47
N SER A 374 -7.36 -31.85 4.33
CA SER A 374 -8.64 -32.41 4.79
C SER A 374 -8.99 -33.71 4.07
N ASP A 375 -8.70 -33.82 2.77
CA ASP A 375 -8.86 -35.07 2.01
C ASP A 375 -8.05 -36.25 2.57
N THR A 376 -6.95 -36.00 3.29
CA THR A 376 -6.09 -37.03 3.89
C THR A 376 -6.28 -37.15 5.39
N GLY A 377 -7.34 -36.58 5.94
CA GLY A 377 -7.66 -36.64 7.37
C GLY A 377 -6.80 -35.71 8.25
N HIS A 378 -6.02 -34.81 7.67
CA HIS A 378 -5.23 -33.83 8.41
C HIS A 378 -6.02 -32.52 8.53
N THR A 379 -6.83 -32.39 9.58
CA THR A 379 -7.65 -31.20 9.82
C THR A 379 -7.07 -30.30 10.91
N GLY A 380 -7.53 -29.05 10.97
CA GLY A 380 -7.14 -28.09 11.99
C GLY A 380 -5.93 -27.24 11.61
N HIS A 381 -5.37 -26.56 12.61
CA HIS A 381 -4.28 -25.62 12.41
C HIS A 381 -3.01 -26.31 11.90
N PHE A 382 -2.32 -25.65 10.96
CA PHE A 382 -0.95 -25.97 10.60
C PHE A 382 -0.15 -24.69 10.39
N GLN A 383 1.15 -24.77 10.67
CA GLN A 383 2.10 -23.70 10.44
C GLN A 383 2.47 -23.65 8.95
N LEU A 384 2.42 -22.44 8.39
CA LEU A 384 2.93 -22.13 7.05
C LEU A 384 3.68 -20.82 7.19
N ASP A 385 4.98 -20.84 6.93
CA ASP A 385 5.83 -19.65 7.07
C ASP A 385 5.99 -18.93 5.73
N SER A 386 6.02 -17.60 5.76
CA SER A 386 6.37 -16.77 4.61
C SER A 386 7.86 -16.94 4.23
N PRO A 387 8.24 -16.83 2.95
CA PRO A 387 7.35 -16.88 1.78
C PRO A 387 6.77 -18.29 1.59
N ALA A 388 5.50 -18.40 1.17
CA ALA A 388 4.85 -19.66 0.81
C ALA A 388 5.32 -20.17 -0.56
N THR A 389 6.60 -20.52 -0.65
CA THR A 389 7.23 -21.01 -1.89
C THR A 389 6.71 -22.38 -2.30
N PRO A 390 6.88 -22.79 -3.56
CA PRO A 390 6.38 -24.08 -4.05
C PRO A 390 6.83 -25.28 -3.22
N ASP A 391 8.07 -25.29 -2.70
CA ASP A 391 8.53 -26.34 -1.80
C ASP A 391 7.71 -26.41 -0.51
N LYS A 392 7.36 -25.28 0.10
CA LYS A 392 6.52 -25.25 1.30
C LYS A 392 5.07 -25.64 1.00
N ILE A 393 4.51 -25.17 -0.11
CA ILE A 393 3.15 -25.55 -0.55
C ILE A 393 3.08 -27.06 -0.76
N ARG A 394 4.05 -27.62 -1.51
CA ARG A 394 4.12 -29.05 -1.80
C ARG A 394 4.23 -29.89 -0.54
N MET A 395 5.13 -29.51 0.37
CA MET A 395 5.35 -30.27 1.60
C MET A 395 4.19 -30.16 2.59
N ALA A 396 3.41 -29.07 2.54
CA ALA A 396 2.22 -28.91 3.38
C ALA A 396 1.01 -29.72 2.89
N CYS A 397 0.94 -30.05 1.60
CA CYS A 397 -0.04 -30.94 0.99
C CYS A 397 0.30 -32.42 1.27
N ILE A 398 0.02 -32.89 2.49
CA ILE A 398 0.37 -34.25 2.92
C ILE A 398 -0.37 -35.29 2.09
N ASP A 399 0.39 -36.21 1.50
CA ASP A 399 -0.09 -37.33 0.70
C ASP A 399 0.82 -38.57 0.85
N GLN A 400 0.49 -39.65 0.15
CA GLN A 400 1.24 -40.91 0.13
C GLN A 400 2.69 -40.78 -0.38
N PHE A 401 3.01 -39.71 -1.11
CA PHE A 401 4.36 -39.44 -1.61
C PHE A 401 5.16 -38.70 -0.55
N SER A 402 4.62 -37.61 0.01
CA SER A 402 5.30 -36.80 1.02
C SER A 402 5.54 -37.57 2.32
N GLN A 403 4.64 -38.49 2.69
CA GLN A 403 4.78 -39.33 3.89
C GLN A 403 6.04 -40.20 3.87
N GLN A 404 6.58 -40.54 2.70
CA GLN A 404 7.81 -41.32 2.56
C GLN A 404 9.06 -40.54 3.02
N PHE A 405 8.95 -39.21 3.19
CA PHE A 405 10.07 -38.31 3.51
C PHE A 405 9.98 -37.69 4.91
N LEU A 406 8.98 -38.03 5.72
CA LEU A 406 8.75 -37.40 7.03
C LEU A 406 9.69 -37.92 8.15
N THR A 407 10.41 -39.02 7.94
CA THR A 407 11.12 -39.75 9.03
C THR A 407 12.60 -40.05 8.73
N ASP A 408 13.30 -39.23 7.96
CA ASP A 408 14.71 -39.50 7.60
C ASP A 408 15.70 -38.91 8.63
N ASP A 409 15.70 -39.47 9.85
CA ASP A 409 16.52 -39.08 11.03
C ASP A 409 18.03 -38.99 10.76
N ALA A 410 18.52 -39.62 9.68
CA ALA A 410 19.93 -39.57 9.31
C ALA A 410 20.33 -38.25 8.62
N LYS A 411 19.40 -37.60 7.90
CA LYS A 411 19.63 -36.34 7.18
C LYS A 411 19.58 -35.10 8.08
N ASP A 412 18.82 -35.15 9.17
CA ASP A 412 18.75 -34.07 10.17
C ASP A 412 20.07 -33.85 10.92
N LYS A 413 21.03 -34.77 10.76
CA LYS A 413 22.41 -34.65 11.29
C LYS A 413 23.39 -34.01 10.30
N MET A 414 23.01 -33.81 9.03
CA MET A 414 23.88 -33.18 8.03
C MET A 414 23.79 -31.66 8.12
N LYS A 415 24.93 -30.98 7.91
CA LYS A 415 24.96 -29.52 7.85
C LYS A 415 24.14 -29.04 6.64
N PRO A 416 23.08 -28.24 6.83
CA PRO A 416 22.23 -27.81 5.73
C PRO A 416 22.99 -26.87 4.79
N TRP A 417 22.67 -26.94 3.49
CA TRP A 417 23.30 -26.09 2.46
C TRP A 417 23.03 -24.60 2.70
N PHE A 418 21.79 -24.29 3.11
CA PHE A 418 21.38 -22.94 3.52
C PHE A 418 20.66 -23.00 4.87
N VAL A 419 20.75 -21.92 5.62
CA VAL A 419 20.08 -21.76 6.92
C VAL A 419 18.80 -20.96 6.74
N GLN A 420 17.78 -21.28 7.54
CA GLN A 420 16.66 -20.38 7.77
C GLN A 420 17.12 -19.35 8.82
N LEU A 421 17.01 -18.07 8.50
CA LEU A 421 17.41 -16.95 9.35
C LEU A 421 16.23 -16.41 10.15
#